data_AF-A0A381Q8M4-F1
#
_entry.id   AF-A0A381Q8M4-F1
#
_cell.length_a   1.000
_cell.length_b   1.000
_cell.length_c   1.000
_cell.angle_alpha   90.00
_cell.angle_beta   90.00
_cell.angle_gamma   90.00
#
_symmetry.space_group_name_H-M   'P 1'
#
loop_
_entity.id
_entity.type
_entity.pdbx_description
1 polymer ?
#
loop_
_entity_poly.entity_id
_entity_poly.type
_entity_poly.pdbx_seq_one_letter_code
_entity_poly.pdbx_strand_id
1 'polypeptide(L)' 'MQIAPDVFEVRDDDFLYVLEENPGEDRRAAVAEAVQRCPKQAISVED' A
#
# COMPACT_ATOMS: atom_id res chain seq x y z
N MET A 1 3.57 8.43 8.40
CA MET A 1 2.31 8.73 7.67
C MET A 1 1.97 7.46 6.92
N GLN A 2 1.00 6.68 7.39
CA GLN A 2 0.60 5.42 6.74
C GLN A 2 -0.55 5.74 5.79
N ILE A 3 -0.36 5.44 4.51
CA ILE A 3 -1.34 5.69 3.44
C ILE A 3 -1.97 4.34 3.11
N ALA A 4 -3.30 4.30 3.01
CA ALA A 4 -4.09 3.07 2.85
C ALA A 4 -3.79 2.00 3.94
N PRO A 5 -3.99 2.29 5.24
CA PRO A 5 -3.73 1.35 6.34
C PRO A 5 -4.62 0.11 6.32
N ASP A 6 -5.76 0.18 5.62
CA ASP A 6 -6.67 -0.93 5.35
C ASP A 6 -6.19 -1.86 4.21
N VAL A 7 -5.18 -1.45 3.44
CA VAL A 7 -4.60 -2.23 2.33
C VAL A 7 -3.16 -2.65 2.64
N PHE A 8 -2.41 -1.80 3.34
CA PHE A 8 -1.01 -2.04 3.68
C PHE A 8 -0.75 -1.89 5.18
N GLU A 9 0.02 -2.83 5.72
CA GLU A 9 0.45 -2.82 7.11
C GLU A 9 1.97 -2.89 7.17
N VAL A 10 2.61 -1.93 7.81
CA VAL A 10 4.03 -2.04 8.19
C VAL A 10 4.07 -2.54 9.61
N ARG A 11 4.74 -3.68 9.82
CA ARG A 11 4.87 -4.31 11.14
C ARG A 11 6.22 -3.99 11.77
N ASP A 12 6.39 -4.44 13.02
CA ASP A 12 7.60 -4.20 13.82
C ASP A 12 8.87 -4.86 13.23
N ASP A 13 8.71 -5.75 12.25
CA ASP A 13 9.79 -6.39 11.51
C ASP A 13 10.32 -5.58 10.31
N ASP A 14 9.83 -4.34 10.13
CA ASP A 14 10.21 -3.43 9.03
C ASP A 14 9.85 -4.00 7.63
N PHE A 15 8.90 -4.93 7.58
CA PHE A 15 8.28 -5.39 6.35
C PHE A 15 6.90 -4.75 6.15
N LEU A 16 6.57 -4.52 4.88
CA LEU A 16 5.25 -4.11 4.45
C LEU A 16 4.47 -5.34 3.99
N TYR A 17 3.31 -5.54 4.59
CA TYR A 17 2.37 -6.60 4.28
C TYR A 17 1.18 -6.04 3.51
N VAL A 18 0.75 -6.76 2.49
CA VAL A 18 -0.49 -6.47 1.77
C VAL A 18 -1.63 -7.17 2.50
N LEU A 19 -2.58 -6.40 3.01
CA LEU A 19 -3.78 -6.89 3.70
C LEU A 19 -4.92 -7.17 2.72
N GLU A 20 -4.99 -6.39 1.65
CA GLU A 20 -5.98 -6.53 0.57
C GLU A 20 -5.25 -6.42 -0.78
N GLU A 21 -5.19 -7.53 -1.51
CA GLU A 21 -4.47 -7.59 -2.79
C GLU A 21 -5.29 -6.99 -3.94
N ASN A 22 -6.62 -6.98 -3.83
CA ASN A 22 -7.52 -6.47 -4.86
C ASN A 22 -8.49 -5.44 -4.26
N PRO A 23 -7.97 -4.28 -3.80
CA PRO A 23 -8.80 -3.27 -3.18
C PRO A 23 -9.75 -2.66 -4.21
N GLY A 24 -10.98 -2.35 -3.78
CA GLY A 24 -11.99 -1.74 -4.64
C GLY A 24 -11.56 -0.39 -5.22
N GLU A 25 -12.23 0.06 -6.29
CA GLU A 25 -11.89 1.29 -7.01
C GLU A 25 -11.82 2.54 -6.11
N ASP A 26 -12.62 2.60 -5.04
CA ASP A 26 -12.62 3.68 -4.05
C ASP A 26 -11.25 3.87 -3.37
N ARG A 27 -10.43 2.82 -3.34
CA ARG A 27 -9.08 2.82 -2.75
C ARG A 27 -7.98 3.07 -3.76
N ARG A 28 -8.27 3.12 -5.06
CA ARG A 28 -7.28 3.27 -6.13
C ARG A 28 -6.40 4.51 -5.93
N ALA A 29 -6.99 5.64 -5.51
CA ALA A 29 -6.26 6.86 -5.24
C ALA A 29 -5.28 6.71 -4.06
N ALA A 30 -5.72 6.09 -2.96
CA ALA A 30 -4.89 5.87 -1.78
C ALA A 30 -3.77 4.86 -2.06
N VAL A 31 -4.05 3.80 -2.83
CA VAL A 31 -3.04 2.82 -3.26
C VAL A 31 -1.99 3.45 -4.17
N ALA A 32 -2.40 4.27 -5.14
CA ALA A 32 -1.48 4.98 -6.02
C ALA A 32 -0.57 5.94 -5.23
N GLU A 33 -1.11 6.66 -4.25
CA GLU A 33 -0.32 7.54 -3.39
C GLU A 33 0.66 6.73 -2.51
N ALA A 34 0.22 5.59 -1.95
CA ALA A 34 1.09 4.71 -1.17
C ALA A 34 2.29 4.22 -1.99
N VAL A 35 2.07 3.82 -3.25
CA VAL A 35 3.15 3.42 -4.18
C VAL A 35 4.09 4.58 -4.46
N GLN A 36 3.58 5.77 -4.76
CA GLN A 36 4.41 6.95 -5.04
C GLN A 36 5.24 7.42 -3.84
N ARG A 37 4.70 7.25 -2.63
CA ARG A 37 5.34 7.66 -1.38
C ARG A 37 6.24 6.57 -0.79
N CYS A 38 6.24 5.35 -1.34
CA CYS A 38 7.00 4.23 -0.80
C CYS A 38 8.52 4.45 -1.01
N PRO A 39 9.29 4.73 0.05
CA PRO A 39 10.71 5.09 -0.08
C PRO A 39 11.57 3.91 -0.55
N LYS A 40 11.17 2.68 -0.21
CA LYS A 40 11.86 1.45 -0.59
C LYS A 40 11.36 0.88 -1.93
N GLN A 41 10.38 1.53 -2.57
CA GLN A 41 9.69 1.02 -3.78
C GLN A 41 9.25 -0.45 -3.64
N ALA A 42 8.79 -0.84 -2.45
CA ALA A 42 8.45 -2.21 -2.11
C ALA A 42 7.10 -2.69 -2.70
N ILE A 43 6.30 -1.78 -3.24
CA ILE A 43 4.96 -2.03 -3.75
C ILE A 43 4.76 -1.37 -5.12
N SER A 44 3.93 -1.98 -5.96
CA SER A 44 3.51 -1.49 -7.29
C SER A 44 2.05 -1.83 -7.54
N VAL A 45 1.41 -1.12 -8.48
CA VAL A 45 0.06 -1.42 -8.97
C VAL A 45 0.17 -2.03 -10.36
N GLU A 46 -0.58 -3.11 -10.61
CA GLU A 46 -0.77 -3.75 -11.91
C GLU A 46 -2.26 -3.63 -12.32
N ASP A 47 -2.54 -3.66 -13.62
CA ASP A 47 -3.91 -3.56 -14.20
C ASP A 47 -4.44 -4.93 -14.62
#